data_AF-A0A554KYF0-F1
#
_entry.id   AF-A0A554KYF0-F1
#
_cell.length_a   1.000
_cell.length_b   1.000
_cell.length_c   1.000
_cell.angle_alpha   90.00
_cell.angle_beta   90.00
_cell.angle_gamma   90.00
#
_symmetry.space_group_name_H-M   'P 1'
#
loop_
_entity.id
_entity.type
_entity.pdbx_description
1 polymer ?
#
loop_
_entity_poly.entity_id
_entity_poly.type
_entity_poly.pdbx_seq_one_letter_code
_entity_poly.pdbx_strand_id
1 'polypeptide(L)'
;MAIEHLRVPLYKTLGKIAALWAAVNIGFYTFLPILGVDLSYNNTPVAITLYYVVWLLISVYVFWDIFSKWLPTENRVWVYGLLCGAYGAFIFFMLFVLSQLPIPQVPRIAQYTDIIFATPWYFLPKALDILIQQVLIAALILALATTFRSVKKTSIVYAVCFGGVHILLFAIGGAPTPYTMVMTLGAVASAFIFPYLILRVPSGFVYNYMIHLTFYVALVMISHTWPPPAIS
;
A
#
# COMPACT_ATOMS: atom_id res chain seq x y z
N MET A 1 20.17 -0.73 18.00
CA MET A 1 18.92 -0.67 17.18
C MET A 1 18.92 -1.90 16.29
N ALA A 2 17.78 -2.55 15.99
CA ALA A 2 17.72 -3.85 15.27
C ALA A 2 18.29 -3.87 13.83
N ILE A 3 18.99 -2.82 13.41
CA ILE A 3 19.51 -2.59 12.06
C ILE A 3 21.05 -2.55 11.99
N GLU A 4 21.76 -2.68 13.12
CA GLU A 4 23.24 -2.54 13.18
C GLU A 4 24.00 -3.59 12.34
N HIS A 5 23.37 -4.73 12.06
CA HIS A 5 23.93 -5.81 11.24
C HIS A 5 23.55 -5.72 9.75
N LEU A 6 22.65 -4.81 9.37
CA LEU A 6 22.23 -4.63 7.99
C LEU A 6 23.26 -3.80 7.22
N ARG A 7 23.88 -4.40 6.20
CA ARG A 7 24.73 -3.70 5.22
C ARG A 7 24.06 -3.78 3.85
N VAL A 8 23.25 -2.78 3.53
CA VAL A 8 22.49 -2.73 2.29
C VAL A 8 22.82 -1.42 1.55
N PRO A 9 23.41 -1.47 0.35
CA PRO A 9 23.67 -0.25 -0.41
C PRO A 9 22.36 0.43 -0.84
N LEU A 10 22.10 1.65 -0.37
CA LEU A 10 20.86 2.38 -0.63
C LEU A 10 20.53 2.48 -2.12
N TYR A 11 21.50 2.83 -2.96
CA TYR A 11 21.30 2.95 -4.41
C TYR A 11 20.84 1.62 -5.06
N LYS A 12 21.35 0.48 -4.57
CA LYS A 12 20.97 -0.85 -5.06
C LYS A 12 19.53 -1.18 -4.66
N THR A 13 19.14 -0.86 -3.42
CA THR A 13 17.75 -1.02 -2.96
C THR A 13 16.80 -0.14 -3.77
N LEU A 14 17.15 1.13 -3.98
CA LEU A 14 16.35 2.05 -4.80
C LEU A 14 16.17 1.53 -6.23
N GLY A 15 17.26 1.07 -6.85
CA GLY A 15 17.20 0.47 -8.18
C GLY A 15 16.28 -0.76 -8.25
N LYS A 16 16.38 -1.68 -7.26
CA LYS A 16 15.49 -2.84 -7.16
C LYS A 16 14.02 -2.43 -6.97
N ILE A 17 13.74 -1.46 -6.11
CA ILE A 17 12.39 -0.96 -5.86
C ILE A 17 11.81 -0.35 -7.14
N ALA A 18 12.56 0.52 -7.80
CA ALA A 18 12.13 1.16 -9.04
C ALA A 18 11.86 0.12 -10.15
N ALA A 19 12.76 -0.85 -10.33
CA ALA A 19 12.60 -1.91 -11.32
C ALA A 19 11.38 -2.79 -11.04
N LEU A 20 11.19 -3.22 -9.79
CA LEU A 20 10.02 -4.03 -9.40
C LEU A 20 8.73 -3.24 -9.58
N TRP A 21 8.68 -2.00 -9.09
CA TRP A 21 7.50 -1.15 -9.23
C TRP A 21 7.15 -0.92 -10.71
N ALA A 22 8.14 -0.61 -11.56
CA ALA A 22 7.93 -0.46 -12.99
C ALA A 22 7.42 -1.76 -13.62
N ALA A 23 8.00 -2.92 -13.29
CA ALA A 23 7.58 -4.20 -13.85
C ALA A 23 6.17 -4.59 -13.41
N VAL A 24 5.80 -4.35 -12.16
CA VAL A 24 4.42 -4.53 -11.64
C VAL A 24 3.44 -3.62 -12.37
N ASN A 25 3.81 -2.36 -12.65
CA ASN A 25 2.91 -1.46 -13.37
C ASN A 25 2.80 -1.81 -14.86
N ILE A 26 3.90 -2.18 -15.53
CA ILE A 26 3.88 -2.64 -16.93
C ILE A 26 3.04 -3.91 -17.05
N GLY A 27 3.20 -4.87 -16.13
CA GLY A 27 2.38 -6.07 -16.16
C GLY A 27 0.91 -5.79 -15.94
N PHE A 28 0.58 -4.86 -15.04
CA PHE A 28 -0.80 -4.50 -14.75
C PHE A 28 -1.44 -3.73 -15.92
N TYR A 29 -0.82 -2.64 -16.38
CA TYR A 29 -1.42 -1.75 -17.39
C TYR A 29 -1.22 -2.21 -18.84
N THR A 30 -0.27 -3.10 -19.11
CA THR A 30 0.05 -3.55 -20.48
C THR A 30 -0.22 -5.04 -20.69
N PHE A 31 0.29 -5.92 -19.83
CA PHE A 31 0.17 -7.37 -20.08
C PHE A 31 -1.23 -7.93 -19.75
N LEU A 32 -1.85 -7.52 -18.64
CA LEU A 32 -3.20 -7.99 -18.29
C LEU A 32 -4.24 -7.67 -19.38
N PRO A 33 -4.29 -6.45 -19.96
CA PRO A 33 -5.22 -6.15 -21.04
C PRO A 33 -4.97 -6.96 -22.31
N ILE A 34 -3.70 -7.23 -22.65
CA ILE A 34 -3.34 -8.10 -23.79
C ILE A 34 -3.91 -9.51 -23.61
N LEU A 35 -3.99 -9.98 -22.36
CA LEU A 35 -4.58 -11.28 -22.01
C LEU A 35 -6.12 -11.23 -21.86
N GLY A 36 -6.76 -10.09 -22.18
CA GLY A 36 -8.21 -9.92 -22.08
C GLY A 36 -8.72 -9.71 -20.65
N VAL A 37 -7.86 -9.39 -19.69
CA VAL A 37 -8.26 -9.10 -18.31
C VAL A 37 -8.65 -7.62 -18.21
N ASP A 38 -9.90 -7.37 -17.81
CA ASP A 38 -10.36 -6.02 -17.47
C ASP A 38 -9.57 -5.48 -16.26
N LEU A 39 -9.15 -4.21 -16.31
CA LEU A 39 -8.32 -3.60 -15.26
C LEU A 39 -9.12 -3.17 -14.03
N SER A 40 -10.41 -3.46 -13.98
CA SER A 40 -11.22 -3.16 -12.81
C SER A 40 -11.05 -4.20 -11.71
N TYR A 41 -10.60 -3.74 -10.55
CA TYR A 41 -10.50 -4.55 -9.33
C TYR A 41 -11.86 -5.13 -8.90
N ASN A 42 -12.97 -4.51 -9.31
CA ASN A 42 -14.31 -4.99 -9.03
C ASN A 42 -14.74 -6.13 -9.98
N ASN A 43 -14.37 -6.04 -11.26
CA ASN A 43 -14.87 -6.94 -12.30
C ASN A 43 -14.03 -8.23 -12.42
N THR A 44 -12.71 -8.14 -12.21
CA THR A 44 -11.78 -9.27 -12.33
C THR A 44 -10.95 -9.51 -11.05
N PRO A 45 -11.56 -9.45 -9.85
CA PRO A 45 -10.82 -9.42 -8.58
C PRO A 45 -9.87 -10.62 -8.43
N VAL A 46 -10.32 -11.82 -8.80
CA VAL A 46 -9.53 -13.06 -8.66
C VAL A 46 -8.28 -13.05 -9.54
N ALA A 47 -8.41 -12.67 -10.81
CA ALA A 47 -7.27 -12.64 -11.75
C ALA A 47 -6.22 -11.63 -11.30
N ILE A 48 -6.66 -10.43 -10.88
CA ILE A 48 -5.78 -9.38 -10.38
C ILE A 48 -5.14 -9.79 -9.03
N THR A 49 -5.87 -10.50 -8.16
CA THR A 49 -5.30 -11.05 -6.92
C THR A 49 -4.19 -12.04 -7.21
N LEU A 50 -4.38 -12.99 -8.13
CA LEU A 50 -3.34 -13.95 -8.51
C LEU A 50 -2.11 -13.23 -9.07
N TYR A 51 -2.33 -12.22 -9.90
CA TYR A 51 -1.26 -11.35 -10.40
C TYR A 51 -0.43 -10.74 -9.26
N TYR A 52 -1.07 -10.13 -8.26
CA TYR A 52 -0.35 -9.55 -7.14
C TYR A 52 0.24 -10.58 -6.18
N VAL A 53 -0.35 -11.77 -6.03
CA VAL A 53 0.29 -12.87 -5.25
C VAL A 53 1.64 -13.23 -5.86
N VAL A 54 1.73 -13.37 -7.18
CA VAL A 54 3.00 -13.66 -7.86
C VAL A 54 4.02 -12.55 -7.61
N TRP A 55 3.63 -11.28 -7.78
CA TRP A 55 4.54 -10.16 -7.56
C TRP A 55 4.94 -9.95 -6.11
N LEU A 56 4.07 -10.30 -5.16
CA LEU A 56 4.38 -10.31 -3.74
C LEU A 56 5.48 -11.33 -3.43
N LEU A 57 5.34 -12.56 -3.92
CA LEU A 57 6.36 -13.59 -3.73
C LEU A 57 7.71 -13.19 -4.35
N ILE A 58 7.69 -12.62 -5.56
CA ILE A 58 8.89 -12.09 -6.22
C ILE A 58 9.52 -10.97 -5.38
N SER A 59 8.71 -10.02 -4.88
CA SER A 59 9.21 -8.88 -4.10
C SER A 59 9.85 -9.34 -2.78
N VAL A 60 9.21 -10.28 -2.07
CA VAL A 60 9.75 -10.87 -0.84
C VAL A 60 11.08 -11.58 -1.14
N TYR A 61 11.16 -12.35 -2.23
CA TYR A 61 12.39 -13.03 -2.64
C TYR A 61 13.53 -12.04 -2.97
N VAL A 62 13.24 -10.98 -3.74
CA VAL A 62 14.26 -9.99 -4.18
C VAL A 62 14.89 -9.23 -3.00
N PHE A 63 14.15 -9.04 -1.91
CA PHE A 63 14.59 -8.36 -0.69
C PHE A 63 14.80 -9.30 0.50
N TRP A 64 14.84 -10.62 0.27
CA TRP A 64 15.00 -11.62 1.31
C TRP A 64 16.28 -11.40 2.14
N ASP A 65 17.35 -10.92 1.50
CA ASP A 65 18.63 -10.58 2.15
C ASP A 65 18.52 -9.47 3.20
N ILE A 66 17.56 -8.56 3.04
CA ILE A 66 17.22 -7.51 3.99
C ILE A 66 16.28 -8.06 5.07
N PHE A 67 15.21 -8.73 4.67
CA PHE A 67 14.16 -9.17 5.59
C PHE A 67 14.60 -10.29 6.52
N SER A 68 15.35 -11.28 6.03
CA SER A 68 15.86 -12.39 6.86
C SER A 68 16.72 -11.95 8.04
N LYS A 69 17.32 -10.76 7.95
CA LYS A 69 18.15 -10.16 9.01
C LYS A 69 17.37 -9.18 9.90
N TRP A 70 16.28 -8.61 9.40
CA TRP A 70 15.46 -7.64 10.11
C TRP A 70 14.31 -8.28 10.88
N LEU A 71 13.71 -9.34 10.34
CA LEU A 71 12.55 -9.99 10.95
C LEU A 71 12.88 -10.43 12.38
N PRO A 72 12.17 -9.91 13.39
CA PRO A 72 12.42 -10.30 14.77
C PRO A 72 12.14 -11.79 14.94
N THR A 73 13.02 -12.48 15.67
CA THR A 73 12.89 -13.89 16.04
C THR A 73 11.79 -14.16 17.09
N GLU A 74 10.89 -13.20 17.35
CA GLU A 74 9.78 -13.39 18.29
C GLU A 74 8.76 -14.37 17.73
N ASN A 75 8.95 -15.65 18.08
CA ASN A 75 8.15 -16.76 17.63
C ASN A 75 6.86 -16.91 18.47
N ARG A 76 6.07 -15.84 18.63
CA ARG A 76 4.76 -15.89 19.30
C ARG A 76 3.65 -16.01 18.27
N VAL A 77 3.60 -17.13 17.58
CA VAL A 77 2.62 -17.40 16.50
C VAL A 77 1.18 -17.13 16.93
N TRP A 78 0.82 -17.42 18.18
CA TRP A 78 -0.52 -17.16 18.70
C TRP A 78 -0.88 -15.66 18.73
N VAL A 79 0.08 -14.77 18.99
CA VAL A 79 -0.15 -13.31 18.98
C VAL A 79 -0.47 -12.87 17.55
N TYR A 80 0.27 -13.39 16.56
CA TYR A 80 -0.01 -13.14 15.15
C TYR A 80 -1.35 -13.72 14.73
N GLY A 81 -1.69 -14.93 15.19
CA GLY A 81 -3.00 -15.53 14.94
C GLY A 81 -4.16 -14.68 15.48
N LEU A 82 -4.06 -14.23 16.73
CA LEU A 82 -5.06 -13.36 17.36
C LEU A 82 -5.15 -12.00 16.65
N LEU A 83 -4.01 -11.40 16.32
CA LEU A 83 -3.93 -10.11 15.64
C LEU A 83 -4.53 -10.18 14.23
N CYS A 84 -4.17 -11.21 13.46
CA CYS A 84 -4.74 -11.46 12.13
C CYS A 84 -6.23 -11.76 12.20
N GLY A 85 -6.68 -12.57 13.17
CA GLY A 85 -8.10 -12.88 13.37
C GLY A 85 -8.93 -11.65 13.73
N ALA A 86 -8.48 -10.87 14.72
CA ALA A 86 -9.16 -9.65 15.15
C ALA A 86 -9.23 -8.60 14.02
N TYR A 87 -8.12 -8.40 13.30
CA TYR A 87 -8.11 -7.46 12.18
C TYR A 87 -8.92 -7.97 10.99
N GLY A 88 -8.89 -9.28 10.72
CA GLY A 88 -9.73 -9.91 9.71
C GLY A 88 -11.21 -9.72 9.99
N ALA A 89 -11.65 -9.90 11.25
CA ALA A 89 -13.02 -9.64 11.67
C ALA A 89 -13.39 -8.16 11.53
N PHE A 90 -12.49 -7.24 11.90
CA PHE A 90 -12.68 -5.80 11.73
C PHE A 90 -12.85 -5.41 10.25
N ILE A 91 -11.97 -5.88 9.37
CA ILE A 91 -12.07 -5.62 7.93
C ILE A 91 -13.34 -6.25 7.36
N PHE A 92 -13.67 -7.49 7.74
CA PHE A 92 -14.92 -8.11 7.33
C PHE A 92 -16.13 -7.26 7.71
N PHE A 93 -16.17 -6.74 8.94
CA PHE A 93 -17.23 -5.84 9.38
C PHE A 93 -17.29 -4.54 8.56
N MET A 94 -16.14 -3.88 8.30
CA MET A 94 -16.13 -2.66 7.47
C MET A 94 -16.61 -2.94 6.04
N LEU A 95 -16.20 -4.07 5.44
CA LEU A 95 -16.64 -4.47 4.11
C LEU A 95 -18.12 -4.85 4.07
N PHE A 96 -18.63 -5.44 5.15
CA PHE A 96 -20.07 -5.66 5.32
C PHE A 96 -20.84 -4.34 5.39
N VAL A 97 -20.36 -3.34 6.14
CA VAL A 97 -20.98 -2.00 6.15
C VAL A 97 -20.91 -1.36 4.77
N LEU A 98 -19.76 -1.44 4.10
CA LEU A 98 -19.58 -0.93 2.73
C LEU A 98 -20.57 -1.56 1.75
N SER A 99 -20.88 -2.85 1.88
CA SER A 99 -21.84 -3.53 1.00
C SER A 99 -23.27 -3.01 1.13
N GLN A 100 -23.59 -2.30 2.22
CA GLN A 100 -24.90 -1.67 2.45
C GLN A 100 -24.95 -0.21 1.96
N LEU A 101 -23.81 0.39 1.62
CA LEU A 101 -23.76 1.78 1.17
C LEU A 101 -24.08 1.87 -0.33
N PRO A 102 -24.80 2.91 -0.77
CA PRO A 102 -25.08 3.12 -2.19
C PRO A 102 -23.78 3.39 -2.96
N ILE A 103 -23.72 2.92 -4.21
CA ILE A 103 -22.61 3.24 -5.10
C ILE A 103 -22.77 4.70 -5.57
N PRO A 104 -21.72 5.55 -5.45
CA PRO A 104 -21.74 6.92 -5.97
C PRO A 104 -22.17 7.01 -7.43
N GLN A 105 -23.09 7.94 -7.73
CA GLN A 105 -23.56 8.23 -9.09
C GLN A 105 -22.78 9.42 -9.69
N VAL A 106 -21.45 9.33 -9.68
CA VAL A 106 -20.57 10.36 -10.28
C VAL A 106 -20.02 9.87 -11.62
N PRO A 107 -19.75 10.76 -12.60
CA PRO A 107 -19.17 10.35 -13.88
C PRO A 107 -17.85 9.59 -13.70
N ARG A 108 -17.63 8.57 -14.53
CA ARG A 108 -16.33 7.88 -14.61
C ARG A 108 -15.41 8.66 -15.55
N ILE A 109 -14.68 9.62 -14.99
CA ILE A 109 -13.88 10.58 -15.78
C ILE A 109 -12.50 9.99 -16.15
N ALA A 110 -11.98 8.99 -15.42
CA ALA A 110 -10.71 8.35 -15.71
C ALA A 110 -10.64 6.92 -15.13
N GLN A 111 -9.67 6.11 -15.58
CA GLN A 111 -9.34 4.81 -14.97
C GLN A 111 -8.98 4.93 -13.47
N TYR A 112 -8.55 6.11 -13.02
CA TYR A 112 -8.15 6.40 -11.64
C TYR A 112 -9.31 6.58 -10.66
N THR A 113 -10.57 6.52 -11.11
CA THR A 113 -11.75 6.67 -10.23
C THR A 113 -12.30 5.34 -9.72
N ASP A 114 -11.66 4.20 -10.05
CA ASP A 114 -12.17 2.86 -9.70
C ASP A 114 -12.36 2.66 -8.18
N ILE A 115 -11.56 3.36 -7.36
CA ILE A 115 -11.70 3.39 -5.91
C ILE A 115 -13.00 4.06 -5.43
N ILE A 116 -13.50 5.07 -6.16
CA ILE A 116 -14.76 5.76 -5.81
C ILE A 116 -15.96 4.83 -6.01
N PHE A 117 -15.83 3.85 -6.91
CA PHE A 117 -16.85 2.84 -7.21
C PHE A 117 -16.52 1.46 -6.59
N ALA A 118 -15.64 1.43 -5.59
CA ALA A 118 -15.18 0.19 -4.99
C ALA A 118 -16.31 -0.53 -4.25
N THR A 119 -16.55 -1.78 -4.63
CA THR A 119 -17.37 -2.73 -3.87
C THR A 119 -16.49 -3.52 -2.90
N PRO A 120 -17.04 -4.36 -2.00
CA PRO A 120 -16.21 -5.23 -1.16
C PRO A 120 -15.19 -6.09 -1.95
N TRP A 121 -15.52 -6.49 -3.18
CA TRP A 121 -14.63 -7.27 -4.03
C TRP A 121 -13.35 -6.54 -4.45
N TYR A 122 -13.40 -5.20 -4.52
CA TYR A 122 -12.23 -4.36 -4.79
C TYR A 122 -11.07 -4.64 -3.81
N PHE A 123 -11.42 -4.97 -2.56
CA PHE A 123 -10.43 -5.10 -1.50
C PHE A 123 -9.65 -6.41 -1.54
N LEU A 124 -10.12 -7.41 -2.29
CA LEU A 124 -9.39 -8.66 -2.45
C LEU A 124 -8.05 -8.43 -3.19
N PRO A 125 -7.99 -7.91 -4.43
CA PRO A 125 -6.73 -7.56 -5.07
C PRO A 125 -6.03 -6.39 -4.38
N LYS A 126 -6.77 -5.40 -3.86
CA LYS A 126 -6.16 -4.22 -3.21
C LYS A 126 -5.38 -4.57 -1.94
N ALA A 127 -5.83 -5.55 -1.16
CA ALA A 127 -5.08 -6.03 0.00
C ALA A 127 -3.69 -6.53 -0.40
N LEU A 128 -3.58 -7.28 -1.51
CA LEU A 128 -2.32 -7.83 -2.01
C LEU A 128 -1.43 -6.74 -2.63
N ASP A 129 -2.03 -5.82 -3.41
CA ASP A 129 -1.34 -4.64 -3.93
C ASP A 129 -0.72 -3.81 -2.78
N ILE A 130 -1.50 -3.49 -1.76
CA ILE A 130 -1.00 -2.78 -0.57
C ILE A 130 0.09 -3.58 0.13
N LEU A 131 -0.03 -4.91 0.22
CA LEU A 131 1.00 -5.73 0.84
C LEU A 131 2.34 -5.67 0.07
N ILE A 132 2.30 -5.66 -1.27
CA ILE A 132 3.50 -5.42 -2.09
C ILE A 132 4.08 -4.04 -1.80
N GLN A 133 3.24 -3.00 -1.78
CA GLN A 133 3.70 -1.64 -1.46
C GLN A 133 4.37 -1.61 -0.08
N GLN A 134 3.83 -2.33 0.92
CA GLN A 134 4.44 -2.42 2.25
C GLN A 134 5.79 -3.13 2.26
N VAL A 135 5.96 -4.18 1.44
CA VAL A 135 7.26 -4.83 1.23
C VAL A 135 8.28 -3.84 0.67
N LEU A 136 7.91 -3.06 -0.36
CA LEU A 136 8.80 -2.06 -0.96
C LEU A 136 9.12 -0.91 0.02
N ILE A 137 8.11 -0.44 0.75
CA ILE A 137 8.25 0.60 1.79
C ILE A 137 9.19 0.14 2.90
N ALA A 138 9.02 -1.09 3.40
CA ALA A 138 9.89 -1.65 4.43
C ALA A 138 11.34 -1.76 3.93
N ALA A 139 11.56 -2.25 2.71
CA ALA A 139 12.90 -2.32 2.12
C ALA A 139 13.55 -0.93 2.02
N LEU A 140 12.79 0.10 1.59
CA LEU A 140 13.29 1.47 1.50
C LEU A 140 13.65 2.03 2.88
N ILE A 141 12.74 1.93 3.85
CA ILE A 141 12.95 2.43 5.22
C ILE A 141 14.17 1.77 5.85
N LEU A 142 14.33 0.46 5.71
CA LEU A 142 15.48 -0.26 6.24
C LEU A 142 16.79 0.18 5.58
N ALA A 143 16.81 0.33 4.25
CA ALA A 143 17.99 0.83 3.55
C ALA A 143 18.36 2.26 4.00
N LEU A 144 17.39 3.18 4.06
CA LEU A 144 17.59 4.54 4.56
C LEU A 144 18.12 4.53 6.01
N ALA A 145 17.57 3.66 6.86
CA ALA A 145 17.98 3.55 8.25
C ALA A 145 19.44 3.07 8.39
N THR A 146 19.91 2.17 7.53
CA THR A 146 21.33 1.76 7.51
C THR A 146 22.26 2.89 7.09
N THR A 147 21.82 3.77 6.19
CA THR A 147 22.60 4.93 5.74
C THR A 147 22.62 6.05 6.77
N PHE A 148 21.46 6.46 7.29
CA PHE A 148 21.35 7.65 8.14
C PHE A 148 21.49 7.37 9.63
N ARG A 149 21.31 6.10 10.06
CA ARG A 149 21.39 5.64 11.46
C ARG A 149 20.53 6.46 12.45
N SER A 150 19.47 7.07 11.95
CA SER A 150 18.59 7.96 12.71
C SER A 150 17.17 7.84 12.19
N VAL A 151 16.21 7.59 13.08
CA VAL A 151 14.79 7.53 12.73
C VAL A 151 14.34 8.88 12.16
N LYS A 152 14.70 9.99 12.81
CA LYS A 152 14.33 11.34 12.36
C LYS A 152 14.80 11.62 10.93
N LYS A 153 16.08 11.37 10.63
CA LYS A 153 16.62 11.57 9.27
C LYS A 153 15.95 10.62 8.26
N THR A 154 15.75 9.36 8.64
CA THR A 154 15.06 8.37 7.81
C THR A 154 13.64 8.82 7.48
N SER A 155 12.86 9.29 8.47
CA SER A 155 11.51 9.80 8.27
C SER A 155 11.47 11.02 7.36
N ILE A 156 12.37 11.98 7.54
CA ILE A 156 12.42 13.19 6.69
C ILE A 156 12.73 12.81 5.24
N VAL A 157 13.76 11.99 5.00
CA VAL A 157 14.14 11.59 3.64
C VAL A 157 13.06 10.72 3.01
N TYR A 158 12.48 9.78 3.76
CA TYR A 158 11.37 8.97 3.31
C TYR A 158 10.16 9.84 2.95
N ALA A 159 9.81 10.85 3.75
CA ALA A 159 8.73 11.78 3.45
C ALA A 159 8.97 12.60 2.19
N VAL A 160 10.20 13.05 1.95
CA VAL A 160 10.53 13.74 0.69
C VAL A 160 10.36 12.79 -0.50
N CYS A 161 10.90 11.57 -0.44
CA CYS A 161 10.81 10.63 -1.55
C CYS A 161 9.38 10.12 -1.78
N PHE A 162 8.76 9.57 -0.75
CA PHE A 162 7.43 8.94 -0.83
C PHE A 162 6.33 10.00 -0.98
N GLY A 163 6.31 11.01 -0.10
CA GLY A 163 5.34 12.10 -0.15
C GLY A 163 5.45 12.91 -1.44
N GLY A 164 6.67 13.20 -1.90
CA GLY A 164 6.91 13.91 -3.16
C GLY A 164 6.34 13.18 -4.37
N VAL A 165 6.57 11.86 -4.49
CA VAL A 165 5.99 11.06 -5.58
C VAL A 165 4.46 11.07 -5.55
N HIS A 166 3.85 10.99 -4.37
CA HIS A 166 2.39 11.01 -4.25
C HIS A 166 1.80 12.38 -4.58
N ILE A 167 2.43 13.47 -4.15
CA ILE A 167 2.01 14.83 -4.53
C ILE A 167 2.04 14.97 -6.06
N LEU A 168 3.12 14.54 -6.72
CA LEU A 168 3.22 14.59 -8.17
C LEU A 168 2.15 13.71 -8.84
N LEU A 169 1.96 12.49 -8.35
CA LEU A 169 0.95 11.56 -8.87
C LEU A 169 -0.45 12.18 -8.83
N PHE A 170 -0.86 12.77 -7.70
CA PHE A 170 -2.20 13.32 -7.58
C PHE A 170 -2.36 14.70 -8.20
N ALA A 171 -1.30 15.51 -8.25
CA ALA A 171 -1.31 16.78 -8.98
C ALA A 171 -1.46 16.58 -10.49
N ILE A 172 -0.90 15.51 -11.04
CA ILE A 172 -0.88 15.23 -12.49
C ILE A 172 -2.02 14.26 -12.89
N GLY A 173 -2.50 13.42 -11.98
CA GLY A 173 -3.43 12.33 -12.27
C GLY A 173 -4.88 12.73 -12.57
N GLY A 174 -5.24 14.01 -12.46
CA GLY A 174 -6.58 14.51 -12.79
C GLY A 174 -7.70 14.01 -11.87
N ALA A 175 -7.37 13.47 -10.70
CA ALA A 175 -8.38 13.02 -9.73
C ALA A 175 -9.08 14.21 -9.06
N PRO A 176 -10.36 14.08 -8.64
CA PRO A 176 -11.10 15.16 -8.00
C PRO A 176 -10.35 15.76 -6.80
N THR A 177 -10.35 17.09 -6.67
CA THR A 177 -9.56 17.81 -5.64
C THR A 177 -9.75 17.27 -4.22
N PRO A 178 -10.98 16.99 -3.73
CA PRO A 178 -11.15 16.46 -2.37
C PRO A 178 -10.48 15.09 -2.17
N TYR A 179 -10.58 14.21 -3.18
CA TYR A 179 -9.94 12.89 -3.14
C TYR A 179 -8.40 13.03 -3.13
N THR A 180 -7.87 13.85 -4.03
CA THR A 180 -6.43 14.17 -4.10
C THR A 180 -5.90 14.71 -2.78
N MET A 181 -6.66 15.59 -2.11
CA MET A 181 -6.28 16.14 -0.80
C MET A 181 -6.20 15.06 0.28
N VAL A 182 -7.24 14.23 0.42
CA VAL A 182 -7.26 13.16 1.44
C VAL A 182 -6.13 12.15 1.21
N MET A 183 -5.90 11.76 -0.06
CA MET A 183 -4.80 10.86 -0.41
C MET A 183 -3.43 11.47 -0.12
N THR A 184 -3.24 12.75 -0.44
CA THR A 184 -1.98 13.46 -0.17
C THR A 184 -1.73 13.58 1.33
N LEU A 185 -2.74 13.94 2.12
CA LEU A 185 -2.64 14.02 3.58
C LEU A 185 -2.34 12.65 4.19
N GLY A 186 -3.01 11.60 3.73
CA GLY A 186 -2.74 10.22 4.14
C GLY A 186 -1.30 9.80 3.82
N ALA A 187 -0.82 10.10 2.61
CA ALA A 187 0.55 9.81 2.19
C ALA A 187 1.58 10.56 3.05
N VAL A 188 1.38 11.87 3.29
CA VAL A 188 2.29 12.68 4.13
C VAL A 188 2.29 12.18 5.57
N ALA A 189 1.12 11.92 6.17
CA ALA A 189 1.02 11.40 7.53
C ALA A 189 1.72 10.04 7.65
N SER A 190 1.46 9.13 6.70
CA SER A 190 2.09 7.81 6.65
C SER A 190 3.61 7.90 6.55
N ALA A 191 4.13 8.93 5.88
CA ALA A 191 5.56 9.11 5.74
C ALA A 191 6.32 9.38 7.04
N PHE A 192 5.63 9.89 8.07
CA PHE A 192 6.22 10.06 9.39
C PHE A 192 5.95 8.87 10.30
N ILE A 193 4.78 8.22 10.15
CA ILE A 193 4.35 7.10 10.99
C ILE A 193 5.12 5.82 10.63
N PHE A 194 5.21 5.48 9.34
CA PHE A 194 5.70 4.17 8.90
C PHE A 194 7.17 3.90 9.27
N PRO A 195 8.11 4.86 9.11
CA PRO A 195 9.49 4.64 9.55
C PRO A 195 9.60 4.38 11.06
N TYR A 196 8.79 5.05 11.87
CA TYR A 196 8.77 4.81 13.31
C TYR A 196 8.26 3.39 13.61
N LEU A 197 7.12 3.00 13.03
CA LEU A 197 6.55 1.66 13.24
C LEU A 197 7.56 0.58 12.85
N ILE A 198 8.11 0.64 11.64
CA ILE A 198 9.05 -0.37 11.11
C ILE A 198 10.34 -0.47 11.95
N LEU A 199 10.87 0.66 12.44
CA LEU A 199 12.18 0.66 13.11
C LEU A 199 12.11 0.49 14.62
N ARG A 200 10.97 0.78 15.25
CA ARG A 200 10.87 0.90 16.73
C ARG A 200 9.76 0.08 17.37
N VAL A 201 8.77 -0.37 16.61
CA VAL A 201 7.62 -1.09 17.17
C VAL A 201 7.71 -2.57 16.82
N PRO A 202 7.63 -3.49 17.80
CA PRO A 202 7.52 -4.93 17.53
C PRO A 202 6.34 -5.19 16.60
N SER A 203 6.53 -6.02 15.56
CA SER A 203 5.52 -6.25 14.52
C SER A 203 5.09 -4.99 13.76
N GLY A 204 5.93 -3.95 13.71
CA GLY A 204 5.65 -2.69 13.04
C GLY A 204 5.23 -2.81 11.58
N PHE A 205 5.70 -3.83 10.85
CA PHE A 205 5.25 -4.12 9.48
C PHE A 205 3.77 -4.50 9.42
N VAL A 206 3.30 -5.31 10.37
CA VAL A 206 1.90 -5.71 10.45
C VAL A 206 1.03 -4.49 10.72
N TYR A 207 1.40 -3.66 11.70
CA TYR A 207 0.63 -2.44 12.01
C TYR A 207 0.62 -1.45 10.85
N ASN A 208 1.75 -1.32 10.14
CA ASN A 208 1.83 -0.47 8.96
C ASN A 208 0.87 -0.95 7.85
N TYR A 209 0.86 -2.26 7.56
CA TYR A 209 -0.11 -2.85 6.64
C TYR A 209 -1.57 -2.61 7.07
N MET A 210 -1.87 -2.83 8.36
CA MET A 210 -3.22 -2.61 8.91
C MET A 210 -3.67 -1.16 8.76
N ILE A 211 -2.81 -0.20 9.07
CA ILE A 211 -3.14 1.23 8.94
C ILE A 211 -3.41 1.58 7.47
N HIS A 212 -2.55 1.10 6.57
CA HIS A 212 -2.65 1.41 5.15
C HIS A 212 -3.92 0.82 4.52
N LEU A 213 -4.24 -0.46 4.78
CA LEU A 213 -5.47 -1.07 4.28
C LEU A 213 -6.71 -0.40 4.90
N THR A 214 -6.70 -0.13 6.20
CA THR A 214 -7.82 0.56 6.87
C THR A 214 -8.05 1.95 6.29
N PHE A 215 -6.99 2.68 5.97
CA PHE A 215 -7.09 3.98 5.29
C PHE A 215 -7.84 3.88 3.97
N TYR A 216 -7.51 2.88 3.13
CA TYR A 216 -8.21 2.67 1.85
C TYR A 216 -9.69 2.28 2.06
N VAL A 217 -9.99 1.39 3.00
CA VAL A 217 -11.38 1.00 3.29
C VAL A 217 -12.19 2.20 3.79
N ALA A 218 -11.63 2.97 4.73
CA ALA A 218 -12.25 4.18 5.26
C ALA A 218 -12.47 5.23 4.16
N LEU A 219 -11.50 5.42 3.26
CA LEU A 219 -11.61 6.35 2.15
C LEU A 219 -12.75 5.99 1.20
N VAL A 220 -12.91 4.71 0.87
CA VAL A 220 -14.04 4.23 0.05
C VAL A 220 -15.36 4.47 0.77
N MET A 221 -15.45 4.11 2.05
CA MET A 221 -16.67 4.35 2.83
C MET A 221 -17.04 5.84 2.87
N ILE A 222 -16.06 6.73 3.06
CA ILE A 222 -16.27 8.19 3.00
C ILE A 222 -16.73 8.62 1.61
N SER A 223 -16.15 8.05 0.55
CA SER A 223 -16.54 8.38 -0.83
C SER A 223 -17.97 7.93 -1.17
N HIS A 224 -18.46 6.87 -0.53
CA HIS A 224 -19.84 6.40 -0.69
C HIS A 224 -20.85 7.25 0.12
N THR A 225 -20.46 7.73 1.30
CA THR A 225 -21.34 8.57 2.15
C THR A 225 -21.31 10.04 1.78
N TRP A 226 -20.18 10.53 1.27
CA TRP A 226 -19.96 11.89 0.83
C TRP A 226 -19.21 11.86 -0.52
N PRO A 227 -19.91 11.58 -1.63
CA PRO A 227 -19.28 11.56 -2.93
C PRO A 227 -18.77 12.96 -3.30
N PRO A 228 -17.62 13.08 -4.00
CA PRO A 228 -17.17 14.36 -4.52
C PRO A 228 -18.24 14.94 -5.44
N PRO A 229 -18.44 16.27 -5.45
CA PRO A 229 -19.43 16.90 -6.32
C PRO A 229 -19.14 16.53 -7.78
N ALA A 230 -20.20 16.29 -8.55
CA ALA A 230 -20.08 16.06 -9.98
C ALA A 230 -19.38 17.27 -10.62
N ILE A 231 -18.32 17.02 -11.39
CA ILE A 231 -17.70 18.06 -12.20
C ILE A 231 -18.68 18.33 -13.35
N SER A 232 -19.41 19.45 -13.26
CA SER A 232 -20.31 19.97 -14.29
C SER A 232 -19.53 20.66 -15.40
#